data_AF-A0A9E1E1H9-F1
#
_entry.id   AF-A0A9E1E1H9-F1
#
_cell.length_a   1.000
_cell.length_b   1.000
_cell.length_c   1.000
_cell.angle_alpha   90.00
_cell.angle_beta   90.00
_cell.angle_gamma   90.00
#
_symmetry.space_group_name_H-M   'P 1'
#
loop_
_entity.id
_entity.type
_entity.pdbx_description
1 polymer ?
#
loop_
_entity_poly.entity_id
_entity_poly.type
_entity_poly.pdbx_seq_one_letter_code
_entity_poly.pdbx_strand_id
1 'polypeptide(L)' 'MRSRIPHILLLAVGVLLLTACYESSDVTRHEPGVYKGEADPLAKKLENDGELREQLNQRFDGQRDR' A
#
# COMPACT_ATOMS: atom_id res chain seq x y z
N MET A 1 -42.08 -35.07 3.11
CA MET A 1 -41.46 -33.81 2.66
C MET A 1 -39.99 -33.84 3.07
N ARG A 2 -39.04 -33.87 2.12
CA ARG A 2 -37.59 -33.88 2.44
C ARG A 2 -37.17 -32.48 2.91
N SER A 3 -36.58 -32.39 4.09
CA SER A 3 -36.13 -31.12 4.68
C SER A 3 -34.99 -30.52 3.87
N ARG A 4 -35.16 -29.26 3.42
CA ARG A 4 -34.14 -28.49 2.69
C ARG A 4 -33.20 -27.69 3.60
N ILE A 5 -33.46 -27.71 4.90
CA ILE A 5 -32.70 -27.00 5.95
C ILE A 5 -31.17 -27.20 5.84
N PRO A 6 -30.64 -28.42 5.63
CA PRO A 6 -29.18 -28.59 5.60
C PRO A 6 -28.51 -27.91 4.40
N HIS A 7 -29.22 -27.78 3.27
CA HIS A 7 -28.68 -27.11 2.08
C HIS A 7 -28.69 -25.59 2.27
N ILE A 8 -29.72 -25.06 2.94
CA ILE A 8 -29.82 -23.64 3.28
C ILE A 8 -28.69 -23.25 4.25
N LEU A 9 -28.44 -24.09 5.25
CA LEU A 9 -27.36 -23.87 6.22
C LEU A 9 -25.99 -23.87 5.55
N LEU A 10 -25.73 -24.84 4.67
CA LEU A 10 -24.47 -24.95 3.92
C LEU A 10 -24.22 -23.70 3.06
N LEU A 11 -25.26 -23.21 2.39
CA LEU A 11 -25.17 -22.04 1.51
C LEU A 11 -24.93 -20.76 2.32
N ALA A 12 -25.59 -20.62 3.48
CA ALA A 12 -25.38 -19.48 4.38
C ALA A 12 -23.94 -19.43 4.92
N VAL A 13 -23.38 -20.58 5.32
CA VAL A 13 -21.98 -20.67 5.79
C VAL A 13 -20.99 -20.33 4.67
N GLY A 14 -21.26 -20.79 3.44
CA GLY A 14 -20.44 -20.45 2.27
C GLY A 14 -20.34 -18.95 2.03
N VAL A 15 -21.46 -18.23 2.11
CA VAL A 15 -21.48 -16.76 1.89
C VAL A 15 -20.66 -16.01 2.96
N LEU A 16 -20.76 -16.42 4.23
CA LEU A 16 -20.02 -15.78 5.33
C LEU A 16 -18.50 -15.94 5.18
N LEU A 17 -18.05 -17.09 4.69
CA LEU A 17 -16.62 -17.35 4.44
C LEU A 17 -16.06 -16.47 3.30
N LEU A 18 -16.87 -16.13 2.29
CA LEU A 18 -16.43 -15.25 1.20
C LEU A 18 -16.28 -13.79 1.64
N THR A 19 -17.07 -13.33 2.62
CA THR A 19 -16.99 -11.95 3.13
C THR A 19 -15.88 -11.74 4.17
N ALA A 20 -15.33 -12.82 4.74
CA ALA A 20 -14.34 -12.76 5.82
C ALA A 20 -12.89 -12.60 5.34
N CYS A 21 -12.62 -12.57 4.02
CA CYS A 21 -11.26 -12.45 3.48
C CYS A 21 -10.78 -11.02 3.21
N TYR A 22 -11.54 -9.98 3.59
CA TYR A 22 -11.12 -8.59 3.44
C TYR A 22 -10.62 -8.03 4.77
N GLU A 23 -9.34 -7.66 4.83
CA GLU A 23 -8.73 -6.98 6.00
C GLU A 23 -9.28 -5.56 6.17
N SER A 24 -9.51 -4.84 5.07
CA SER A 24 -10.30 -3.61 5.03
C SER A 24 -10.86 -3.38 3.63
N SER A 25 -12.08 -2.85 3.54
CA SER A 25 -12.68 -2.39 2.26
C SER A 25 -12.39 -0.91 1.99
N ASP A 26 -11.61 -0.26 2.86
CA ASP A 26 -11.33 1.17 2.77
C ASP A 26 -10.15 1.42 1.83
N VAL A 27 -10.21 2.53 1.11
CA VAL A 27 -9.16 2.95 0.17
C VAL A 27 -8.46 4.16 0.75
N THR A 28 -7.26 3.96 1.27
CA THR A 28 -6.41 5.08 1.70
C THR A 28 -5.85 5.79 0.46
N ARG A 29 -6.36 6.99 0.17
CA ARG A 29 -5.80 7.86 -0.86
C ARG A 29 -4.57 8.59 -0.32
N HIS A 30 -3.42 8.34 -0.93
CA HIS A 30 -2.17 9.01 -0.57
C HIS A 30 -1.84 10.13 -1.56
N GLU A 31 -1.27 11.22 -1.05
CA GLU A 31 -0.79 12.31 -1.88
C GLU A 31 0.43 11.88 -2.71
N PRO A 32 0.46 12.14 -4.03
CA PRO A 32 1.61 11.85 -4.86
C PRO A 32 2.87 12.59 -4.37
N GLY A 33 4.02 11.92 -4.44
CA GLY A 33 5.31 12.51 -4.05
C GLY A 33 5.53 12.65 -2.54
N VAL A 34 4.59 12.22 -1.70
CA VAL A 34 4.73 12.27 -0.23
C VAL A 34 5.11 10.89 0.31
N TYR A 35 6.11 10.86 1.19
CA TYR A 35 6.49 9.65 1.92
C TYR A 35 5.37 9.22 2.87
N LYS A 36 5.02 7.94 2.88
CA LYS A 36 3.82 7.42 3.55
C LYS A 36 4.08 6.84 4.95
N GLY A 37 5.33 6.78 5.39
CA GLY A 37 5.70 6.39 6.76
C GLY A 37 5.88 7.62 7.66
N GLU A 38 6.21 7.40 8.94
CA GLU A 38 6.38 8.50 9.91
C GLU A 38 7.46 9.52 9.50
N ALA A 39 8.61 9.04 9.03
CA ALA A 39 9.71 9.89 8.61
C ALA A 39 10.50 9.22 7.48
N ASP A 40 10.92 10.01 6.48
CA ASP A 40 11.81 9.53 5.42
C ASP A 40 13.22 9.30 6.00
N PRO A 41 13.69 8.04 6.09
CA PRO A 41 15.02 7.74 6.62
C PRO A 41 16.14 8.29 5.72
N LEU A 42 15.86 8.56 4.44
CA LEU A 42 16.82 9.08 3.48
C LEU A 42 16.92 10.60 3.50
N ALA A 43 15.89 11.31 3.97
CA ALA A 43 15.92 12.77 4.10
C ALA A 43 17.08 13.23 5.00
N LYS A 44 17.21 12.61 6.18
CA LYS A 44 18.33 12.88 7.11
C LYS A 44 19.69 12.55 6.51
N LYS A 45 19.78 11.51 5.69
CA LYS A 45 21.04 11.13 5.03
C LYS A 45 21.44 12.17 3.99
N LEU A 46 20.47 12.65 3.20
CA LEU A 46 20.70 13.68 2.18
C LEU A 46 21.06 15.05 2.77
N GLU A 47 20.50 15.39 3.94
CA GLU A 47 20.81 16.65 4.64
C GLU A 47 22.22 16.66 5.24
N ASN A 48 22.67 15.53 5.78
CA ASN A 48 23.93 15.44 6.52
C ASN A 48 25.13 15.09 5.62
N ASP A 49 24.89 14.58 4.41
CA ASP A 49 25.95 14.12 3.50
C ASP A 49 25.99 15.01 2.24
N GLY A 50 26.84 16.03 2.30
CA GLY A 50 27.04 16.97 1.19
C GLY A 50 27.65 16.32 -0.06
N GLU A 51 28.47 15.28 0.10
CA GLU A 51 29.06 14.54 -1.01
C GLU A 51 27.99 13.73 -1.74
N LEU A 52 27.13 13.03 -1.01
CA LEU A 52 25.98 12.33 -1.58
C LEU A 52 25.07 13.27 -2.37
N ARG A 53 24.81 14.47 -1.84
CA ARG A 53 23.96 15.45 -2.52
C ARG A 53 24.58 15.91 -3.85
N GLU A 54 25.89 16.11 -3.89
CA GLU A 54 26.61 16.48 -5.11
C GLU A 54 26.62 15.32 -6.13
N GLN A 55 26.89 14.10 -5.69
CA GLN A 55 26.82 12.91 -6.57
C GLN A 55 25.42 12.73 -7.18
N LEU A 56 24.37 12.97 -6.41
CA LEU A 56 22.99 12.90 -6.90
C LEU A 56 22.69 14.03 -7.89
N ASN A 57 23.14 15.26 -7.63
CA ASN A 57 22.99 16.37 -8.58
C ASN A 57 23.65 16.02 -9.92
N GLN A 58 24.89 15.53 -9.90
CA GLN A 58 25.63 15.13 -11.10
C GLN A 58 24.93 14.00 -11.87
N ARG A 59 24.38 13.00 -11.16
CA ARG A 59 23.62 11.92 -11.77
C ARG A 59 22.36 12.43 -12.47
N PHE A 60 21.63 13.33 -11.82
CA PHE A 60 20.32 13.77 -12.31
C PHE A 60 20.41 14.88 -13.35
N ASP A 61 21.54 15.56 -13.51
CA ASP A 61 21.72 16.63 -14.51
C ASP A 61 21.48 16.16 -15.96
N GLY A 62 21.71 14.88 -16.26
CA GLY A 62 21.37 14.25 -17.54
C GLY A 62 20.03 13.52 -17.58
N GLN A 63 19.27 13.50 -16.48
CA GLN A 63 18.02 12.76 -16.32
C GLN A 63 16.83 13.68 -15.98
N ARG A 64 17.08 14.98 -15.87
CA ARG A 64 16.09 16.04 -15.70
C ARG A 64 15.41 16.39 -17.03
N ASP A 65 14.73 15.41 -17.61
CA ASP A 65 13.73 15.67 -18.65
C ASP A 65 12.57 14.67 -18.51
N ARG A 66 11.58 15.09 -17.73
CA ARG A 66 10.14 14.97 -18.04
C ARG A 66 9.29 15.81 -17.09
#